data_AF-A0A9R0XYF4-F1
#
_entry.id   AF-A0A9R0XYF4-F1
#
_cell.length_a   1.000
_cell.length_b   1.000
_cell.length_c   1.000
_cell.angle_alpha   90.00
_cell.angle_beta   90.00
_cell.angle_gamma   90.00
#
_symmetry.space_group_name_H-M   'P 1'
#
loop_
_entity.id
_entity.type
_entity.pdbx_description
1 polymer ?
#
loop_
_entity_poly.entity_id
_entity_poly.type
_entity_poly.pdbx_seq_one_letter_code
_entity_poly.pdbx_strand_id
1 'polypeptide(L)' 'MMVKALRYFLTLHTLHRYSTFVNWELWWPQFPILVYFKETQTKPEGQIHFFPVIFNGRQLYDIMVERAGSSETSGPGP' A
#
# COMPACT_ATOMS: atom_id res chain seq x y z
N MET A 1 13.95 1.93 -9.97
CA MET A 1 14.07 0.55 -9.40
C MET A 1 12.88 0.26 -8.47
N MET A 2 12.60 1.15 -7.51
CA MET A 2 11.45 1.17 -6.59
C MET A 2 10.07 0.92 -7.21
N VAL A 3 9.72 1.62 -8.28
CA VAL A 3 8.45 1.42 -8.99
C VAL A 3 8.31 0.00 -9.54
N LYS A 4 9.40 -0.72 -9.84
CA LYS A 4 9.32 -2.09 -10.38
C LYS A 4 8.91 -3.11 -9.32
N ALA A 5 9.44 -3.04 -8.09
CA ALA A 5 9.14 -4.02 -7.05
C ALA A 5 7.68 -3.93 -6.56
N LEU A 6 7.21 -2.70 -6.30
CA LEU A 6 5.80 -2.46 -5.97
C LEU A 6 4.88 -2.75 -7.18
N ARG A 7 5.36 -2.53 -8.43
CA ARG A 7 4.65 -3.00 -9.62
C ARG A 7 4.58 -4.51 -9.74
N TYR A 8 5.61 -5.26 -9.34
CA TYR A 8 5.52 -6.73 -9.37
C TYR A 8 4.44 -7.23 -8.40
N PHE A 9 4.34 -6.64 -7.21
CA PHE A 9 3.35 -7.06 -6.21
C PHE A 9 1.92 -6.56 -6.49
N LEU A 10 1.77 -5.31 -6.94
CA LEU A 10 0.46 -4.64 -7.11
C LEU A 10 0.04 -4.43 -8.57
N THR A 11 0.88 -4.82 -9.54
CA THR A 11 0.64 -4.66 -11.00
C THR A 11 0.83 -5.97 -11.78
N LEU A 12 1.09 -7.10 -11.12
CA LEU A 12 0.65 -8.39 -11.67
C LEU A 12 -0.87 -8.27 -11.80
N HIS A 13 -1.33 -8.00 -13.02
CA HIS A 13 -2.59 -7.36 -13.43
C HIS A 13 -3.91 -7.97 -12.90
N THR A 14 -3.86 -8.94 -12.00
CA THR A 14 -4.99 -9.75 -11.57
C THR A 14 -5.18 -9.84 -10.06
N LEU A 15 -4.16 -9.56 -9.22
CA LEU A 15 -4.23 -9.87 -7.78
C LEU A 15 -4.70 -8.72 -6.89
N HIS A 16 -4.04 -7.55 -6.88
CA HIS A 16 -4.41 -6.43 -5.99
C HIS A 16 -4.23 -5.08 -6.69
N ARG A 17 -5.28 -4.61 -7.40
CA ARG A 17 -5.24 -3.34 -8.14
C ARG A 17 -5.47 -2.14 -7.21
N TYR A 18 -4.61 -1.12 -7.28
CA TYR A 18 -4.78 0.11 -6.48
C TYR A 18 -6.16 0.76 -6.62
N SER A 19 -6.78 0.68 -7.80
CA SER A 19 -8.10 1.26 -8.04
C SER A 19 -9.23 0.61 -7.24
N THR A 20 -9.00 -0.57 -6.65
CA THR A 20 -9.99 -1.25 -5.79
C THR A 20 -9.71 -1.04 -4.31
N PHE A 21 -8.67 -0.28 -3.96
CA PHE A 21 -8.32 -0.03 -2.58
C PHE A 21 -9.31 0.97 -2.01
N VAL A 22 -9.88 0.62 -0.86
CA VAL A 22 -10.80 1.48 -0.13
C VAL A 22 -10.15 2.11 1.10
N ASN A 23 -9.09 1.49 1.62
CA ASN A 23 -8.27 2.04 2.69
C ASN A 23 -6.86 1.45 2.64
N TRP A 24 -5.87 2.21 3.10
CA TRP A 24 -4.50 1.75 3.30
C TRP A 24 -3.81 2.54 4.41
N GLU A 25 -2.91 1.88 5.14
CA GLU A 25 -2.17 2.47 6.26
C GLU A 25 -0.73 1.95 6.31
N LEU A 26 0.19 2.78 6.83
CA LEU A 26 1.56 2.43 7.16
C LEU A 26 1.75 2.51 8.68
N TRP A 27 2.09 1.39 9.29
CA TRP A 27 2.49 1.37 10.69
C TRP A 27 3.99 1.23 10.80
N TRP A 28 4.55 1.95 11.78
CA TRP A 28 5.99 2.06 11.99
C TRP A 28 6.68 2.55 10.71
N PRO A 29 6.46 3.81 10.29
CA PRO A 29 7.04 4.31 9.04
C PRO A 29 8.59 4.39 9.11
N GLN A 30 9.16 4.21 10.30
CA GLN A 30 10.57 3.90 10.49
C GLN A 30 10.77 2.39 10.45
N PHE A 31 11.77 1.97 9.67
CA PHE A 31 12.10 0.58 9.41
C PHE A 31 12.10 -0.31 10.68
N PRO A 32 11.46 -1.51 10.65
CA PRO A 32 10.71 -2.12 9.55
C PRO A 32 9.26 -1.61 9.44
N ILE A 33 8.75 -1.49 8.21
CA ILE A 33 7.43 -0.90 7.94
C ILE A 33 6.41 -2.00 7.72
N LEU A 34 5.27 -1.89 8.39
CA LEU A 34 4.12 -2.75 8.14
C LEU A 34 3.09 -2.00 7.28
N VAL A 35 2.77 -2.57 6.12
CA VAL A 35 1.70 -2.04 5.25
C VAL A 35 0.42 -2.82 5.51
N TYR A 36 -0.66 -2.06 5.58
CA TYR A 36 -2.03 -2.56 5.56
C TYR A 36 -2.76 -1.97 4.35
N PHE A 37 -3.57 -2.79 3.67
CA PHE A 37 -4.58 -2.28 2.75
C PHE A 37 -5.83 -3.15 2.72
N LYS A 38 -6.96 -2.53 2.38
CA LYS A 38 -8.24 -3.18 2.14
C LYS A 38 -8.69 -2.91 0.71
N GLU A 39 -9.11 -3.96 0.01
CA GLU A 39 -9.44 -3.92 -1.41
C GLU A 39 -10.77 -4.64 -1.69
N THR A 40 -11.51 -4.28 -2.74
CA THR A 40 -12.85 -4.86 -3.06
C THR A 40 -12.92 -5.74 -4.31
N GLN A 41 -11.79 -5.98 -4.98
CA GLN A 41 -11.67 -6.85 -6.15
C GLN A 41 -12.00 -8.30 -5.83
N THR A 42 -11.53 -8.82 -4.69
CA THR A 42 -11.71 -10.24 -4.34
C THR A 42 -13.05 -10.49 -3.67
N LYS A 43 -13.51 -9.55 -2.84
CA LYS A 43 -14.78 -9.64 -2.11
C LYS A 43 -15.44 -8.25 -2.01
N PRO A 44 -16.76 -8.12 -2.23
CA PRO A 44 -17.46 -6.83 -2.15
C PRO A 44 -17.35 -6.14 -0.78
N GLU A 45 -17.35 -6.91 0.32
CA GLU A 45 -17.18 -6.42 1.69
C GLU A 45 -15.74 -5.96 2.00
N GLY A 46 -14.82 -6.30 1.11
CA GLY A 46 -13.41 -5.97 1.09
C GLY A 46 -12.51 -6.98 1.81
N GLN A 47 -11.36 -7.26 1.22
CA GLN A 47 -10.34 -8.15 1.72
C GLN A 47 -9.16 -7.37 2.27
N ILE A 48 -8.66 -7.81 3.44
CA ILE A 48 -7.54 -7.18 4.14
C ILE A 48 -6.24 -7.93 3.84
N HIS A 49 -5.19 -7.17 3.62
CA HIS A 49 -3.83 -7.67 3.42
C HIS A 49 -2.85 -6.96 4.36
N PHE A 50 -1.91 -7.73 4.90
CA PHE A 50 -0.78 -7.25 5.69
C PHE A 50 0.50 -7.80 5.10
N PHE A 51 1.53 -6.96 4.97
CA PHE A 51 2.85 -7.44 4.60
C PHE A 51 3.95 -6.53 5.15
N PRO A 52 5.05 -7.09 5.69
CA PRO A 52 6.21 -6.31 6.05
C PRO A 52 6.94 -5.85 4.78
N VAL A 53 7.46 -4.63 4.81
CA VAL A 53 8.29 -4.08 3.74
C VAL A 53 9.61 -3.55 4.28
N ILE A 54 10.66 -3.92 3.57
CA ILE A 54 12.05 -3.53 3.88
C ILE A 54 12.43 -2.40 2.90
N PHE A 55 11.81 -1.22 3.04
CA PHE A 55 12.03 -0.07 2.15
C PHE A 55 11.96 1.27 2.90
N ASN A 56 12.31 2.36 2.21
CA ASN A 56 12.12 3.72 2.72
C ASN A 56 10.62 4.06 2.79
N GLY A 57 10.12 4.35 3.99
CA GLY A 57 8.70 4.57 4.25
C GLY A 57 8.11 5.80 3.61
N ARG A 58 8.91 6.86 3.49
CA ARG A 58 8.48 8.11 2.87
C ARG A 58 8.23 7.93 1.38
N GLN A 59 9.16 7.29 0.68
CA GLN A 59 8.98 7.03 -0.75
C GLN A 59 7.79 6.10 -1.04
N LEU A 60 7.55 5.11 -0.17
CA LEU A 60 6.38 4.25 -0.27
C LEU A 60 5.09 5.06 -0.04
N TYR A 61 5.04 5.89 0.99
CA TYR A 61 3.90 6.77 1.27
C TYR A 61 3.58 7.67 0.08
N ASP A 62 4.57 8.35 -0.50
CA ASP A 62 4.38 9.24 -1.65
C ASP A 62 3.76 8.50 -2.85
N ILE A 63 4.21 7.28 -3.14
CA ILE A 63 3.65 6.46 -4.22
C ILE A 63 2.21 6.03 -3.89
N MET A 64 1.94 5.63 -2.65
CA MET A 64 0.59 5.22 -2.24
C MET A 64 -0.38 6.39 -2.34
N VAL A 65 0.01 7.60 -1.94
CA VAL A 65 -0.80 8.81 -2.12
C VAL A 65 -1.04 9.10 -3.60
N GLU A 66 -0.02 9.02 -4.47
CA GLU A 66 -0.15 9.21 -5.92
C GLU A 66 -1.16 8.23 -6.54
N ARG A 67 -1.22 6.99 -6.04
CA ARG A 67 -1.90 5.86 -6.72
C ARG A 67 -3.24 5.48 -6.11
N ALA A 68 -3.39 5.64 -4.80
CA ALA A 68 -4.54 5.20 -4.02
C ALA A 68 -5.18 6.35 -3.21
N GLY A 69 -4.69 7.58 -3.36
CA GLY A 69 -5.14 8.73 -2.58
C GLY A 69 -4.57 8.74 -1.15
N SER A 70 -4.88 9.79 -0.41
CA SER A 70 -4.41 9.96 0.98
C SER A 70 -4.91 8.85 1.88
N SER A 71 -4.05 8.37 2.79
CA SER A 71 -4.45 7.49 3.90
C SER A 71 -5.34 8.23 4.89
N GLU A 72 -6.15 7.48 5.64
CA GLU A 72 -7.06 8.07 6.64
C GLU A 72 -6.31 8.57 7.87
N THR A 73 -5.30 7.80 8.32
CA THR A 73 -4.61 8.09 9.60
C THR A 73 -3.09 8.15 9.47
N SER A 74 -2.49 7.55 8.43
CA SER A 74 -1.05 7.61 8.23
C SER A 74 -0.59 8.96 7.71
N GLY A 75 0.54 9.44 8.24
CA GLY A 75 1.30 10.55 7.69
C GLY A 75 2.59 10.06 7.03
N PRO A 76 3.24 10.90 6.21
CA PRO A 76 4.62 10.63 5.84
C PRO A 76 5.40 10.53 7.16
N GLY A 77 6.05 9.39 7.39
CA GLY A 77 6.94 9.24 8.55
C GLY A 77 7.97 10.37 8.62
N PRO A 78 8.59 10.58 9.78
CA PRO A 78 9.67 11.56 9.92
C PRO A 78 10.77 11.40 8.85
#